data_AF-A0A0P1G162-F1
#
_entry.id   AF-A0A0P1G162-F1
#
_cell.length_a   1.000
_cell.length_b   1.000
_cell.length_c   1.000
_cell.angle_alpha   90.00
_cell.angle_beta   90.00
_cell.angle_gamma   90.00
#
_symmetry.space_group_name_H-M   'P 1'
#
loop_
_entity.id
_entity.type
_entity.pdbx_description
1 polymer ?
#
loop_
_entity_poly.entity_id
_entity_poly.type
_entity_poly.pdbx_seq_one_letter_code
_entity_poly.pdbx_strand_id
1 'polypeptide(L)'
;MGSVRFDASPETAAQIERAARTDAFDPNLFTNRDDAVARLDRMPTKRTQKVLHAPNYTTAEFTRRLRFDPDAQVLNFDFSGFIFHHSRDVNDFYDHIEERIKASGQDKWFFLIDNTDCQIMPGAWVQYAFRGKRLNLRYSLGSVRYAPGSETAAEIRRRSESQDFSPNIRNTRAEALARIEEMRRETTS
;
A
#
# COMPACT_ATOMS: atom_id res chain seq x y z
N MET A 1 -18.05 16.68 1.37
CA MET A 1 -17.33 17.22 2.54
C MET A 1 -17.36 18.72 2.34
N GLY A 2 -18.05 19.47 3.21
CA GLY A 2 -18.11 20.93 3.10
C GLY A 2 -16.79 21.55 3.54
N SER A 3 -16.44 22.72 3.00
CA SER A 3 -15.32 23.53 3.46
C SER A 3 -15.85 24.75 4.21
N VAL A 4 -15.09 25.19 5.21
CA VAL A 4 -15.35 26.41 5.99
C VAL A 4 -14.10 27.26 5.92
N ARG A 5 -14.27 28.58 5.79
CA ARG A 5 -13.18 29.56 5.67
C ARG A 5 -13.29 30.58 6.80
N PHE A 6 -12.15 31.03 7.30
CA PHE A 6 -12.09 32.18 8.20
C PHE A 6 -11.07 33.20 7.69
N ASP A 7 -11.42 34.48 7.82
CA ASP A 7 -10.54 35.60 7.51
C ASP A 7 -10.84 36.74 8.50
N ALA A 8 -9.83 37.13 9.28
CA ALA A 8 -9.96 38.12 10.36
C ALA A 8 -9.81 39.58 9.89
N SER A 9 -9.78 39.81 8.57
CA SER A 9 -9.67 41.16 8.02
C SER A 9 -10.95 41.99 8.26
N PRO A 10 -10.79 43.31 8.49
CA PRO A 10 -11.94 44.22 8.57
C PRO A 10 -12.75 44.25 7.26
N GLU A 11 -12.11 43.95 6.14
CA GLU A 11 -12.75 43.85 4.82
C GLU A 11 -13.72 42.67 4.75
N THR A 12 -13.33 41.50 5.27
CA THR A 12 -14.20 40.32 5.36
C THR A 12 -15.38 40.56 6.31
N ALA A 13 -15.15 41.23 7.44
CA ALA A 13 -16.23 41.60 8.37
C ALA A 13 -17.28 42.50 7.70
N ALA A 14 -16.83 43.54 6.99
CA ALA A 14 -17.71 44.44 6.25
C ALA A 14 -18.43 43.73 5.08
N GLN A 15 -17.79 42.76 4.44
CA GLN A 15 -18.40 41.96 3.39
C GLN A 15 -19.53 41.06 3.94
N ILE A 16 -19.27 40.35 5.05
CA ILE A 16 -20.26 39.50 5.70
C ILE A 16 -21.47 40.33 6.14
N GLU A 17 -21.24 41.51 6.73
CA GLU A 17 -22.32 42.40 7.17
C GLU A 17 -23.17 42.92 5.99
N ARG A 18 -22.52 43.36 4.89
CA ARG A 18 -23.24 43.77 3.67
C ARG A 18 -24.03 42.62 3.05
N ALA A 19 -23.50 41.41 3.12
CA ALA A 19 -24.12 40.23 2.52
C ALA A 19 -25.18 39.58 3.41
N ALA A 20 -25.24 39.89 4.72
CA ALA A 20 -26.07 39.21 5.72
C ALA A 20 -27.59 39.20 5.44
N ARG A 21 -28.07 39.99 4.46
CA ARG A 21 -29.47 40.05 4.03
C ARG A 21 -29.64 39.92 2.51
N THR A 22 -28.66 39.36 1.82
CA THR A 22 -28.68 39.15 0.36
C THR A 22 -28.38 37.70 0.02
N ASP A 23 -28.68 37.30 -1.22
CA ASP A 23 -28.34 35.98 -1.73
C ASP A 23 -26.83 35.74 -1.89
N ALA A 24 -26.00 36.77 -1.68
CA ALA A 24 -24.54 36.67 -1.70
C ALA A 24 -23.95 36.23 -0.33
N PHE A 25 -24.79 35.97 0.67
CA PHE A 25 -24.34 35.49 1.98
C PHE A 25 -23.73 34.08 1.89
N ASP A 26 -22.47 33.94 2.30
CA ASP A 26 -21.82 32.63 2.46
C ASP A 26 -21.88 32.18 3.94
N PRO A 27 -22.71 31.19 4.30
CA PRO A 27 -22.84 30.69 5.67
C PRO A 27 -21.62 29.87 6.15
N ASN A 28 -20.58 29.71 5.32
CA ASN A 28 -19.34 29.01 5.65
C ASN A 28 -18.12 29.94 5.67
N LEU A 29 -18.32 31.27 5.64
CA LEU A 29 -17.28 32.28 5.80
C LEU A 29 -17.42 32.98 7.16
N PHE A 30 -16.34 32.97 7.96
CA PHE A 30 -16.32 33.52 9.32
C PHE A 30 -15.20 34.55 9.51
N THR A 31 -15.37 35.45 10.48
CA THR A 31 -14.35 36.45 10.85
C THR A 31 -13.33 35.93 11.85
N ASN A 32 -13.56 34.75 12.43
CA ASN A 32 -12.67 34.16 13.41
C ASN A 32 -12.60 32.63 13.26
N ARG A 33 -11.52 32.06 13.80
CA ARG A 33 -11.23 30.63 13.71
C ARG A 33 -12.17 29.80 14.58
N ASP A 34 -12.54 30.28 15.76
CA ASP A 34 -13.35 29.52 16.72
C ASP A 34 -14.75 29.21 16.16
N ASP A 35 -15.39 30.19 15.53
CA ASP A 35 -16.69 30.02 14.89
C ASP A 35 -16.61 29.11 13.66
N ALA A 36 -15.53 29.21 12.87
CA ALA A 36 -15.28 28.31 11.75
C ALA A 36 -15.11 26.86 12.20
N VAL A 37 -14.41 26.62 13.30
CA VAL A 37 -14.26 25.29 13.90
C VAL A 37 -15.59 24.79 14.44
N ALA A 38 -16.35 25.62 15.16
CA ALA A 38 -17.67 25.26 15.66
C ALA A 38 -18.65 24.91 14.51
N ARG A 39 -18.53 25.57 13.36
CA ARG A 39 -19.30 25.24 12.16
C ARG A 39 -18.90 23.90 11.56
N LEU A 40 -17.59 23.63 11.46
CA LEU A 40 -17.07 22.34 10.98
C LEU A 40 -17.54 21.17 11.85
N ASP A 41 -17.53 21.33 13.18
CA ASP A 41 -17.97 20.29 14.11
C ASP A 41 -19.46 19.96 13.98
N ARG A 42 -20.27 20.96 13.62
CA ARG A 42 -21.72 20.80 13.40
C ARG A 42 -22.07 20.29 12.00
N MET A 43 -21.10 20.24 11.07
CA MET A 43 -21.37 19.70 9.74
C MET A 43 -21.66 18.20 9.83
N PRO A 44 -22.71 17.70 9.13
CA PRO A 44 -23.00 16.28 9.10
C PRO A 44 -21.82 15.55 8.45
N THR A 45 -21.02 14.89 9.27
CA THR A 45 -19.96 14.03 8.79
C THR A 45 -20.60 12.77 8.25
N LYS A 46 -20.55 12.58 6.93
CA LYS A 46 -20.65 11.23 6.34
C LYS A 46 -19.36 10.47 6.66
N ARG A 47 -19.05 10.30 7.94
CA ARG A 47 -18.02 9.35 8.36
C ARG A 47 -18.58 7.98 8.04
N THR A 48 -18.25 7.49 6.85
CA THR A 48 -18.50 6.11 6.47
C THR A 48 -17.91 5.24 7.56
N GLN A 49 -18.73 4.37 8.15
CA GLN A 49 -18.27 3.40 9.14
C GLN A 49 -17.02 2.72 8.57
N LYS A 50 -15.93 2.72 9.34
CA LYS A 50 -14.70 2.06 8.91
C LYS A 50 -15.04 0.57 8.81
N VAL A 51 -15.08 0.03 7.59
CA VAL A 51 -15.31 -1.40 7.39
C VAL A 51 -14.13 -2.14 8.02
N LEU A 52 -14.39 -2.74 9.18
CA LEU A 52 -13.43 -3.61 9.87
C LEU A 52 -13.64 -5.01 9.33
N HIS A 53 -12.79 -5.41 8.39
CA HIS A 53 -12.80 -6.78 7.91
C HIS A 53 -12.27 -7.73 8.99
N ALA A 54 -12.87 -8.90 9.16
CA ALA A 54 -12.29 -9.98 9.95
C ALA A 54 -10.97 -10.44 9.30
N PRO A 55 -9.97 -10.88 10.07
CA PRO A 55 -8.74 -11.45 9.50
C PRO A 55 -9.05 -12.78 8.81
N ASN A 56 -8.64 -12.94 7.54
CA ASN A 56 -8.79 -14.22 6.82
C ASN A 56 -7.69 -15.23 7.17
N TYR A 57 -6.60 -14.77 7.77
CA TYR A 57 -5.40 -15.55 7.99
C TYR A 57 -4.83 -15.36 9.40
N THR A 58 -4.09 -16.36 9.86
CA THR A 58 -3.42 -16.34 11.16
C THR A 58 -1.94 -15.99 11.00
N THR A 59 -1.27 -15.57 12.09
CA THR A 59 0.18 -15.36 12.06
C THR A 59 0.96 -16.63 11.72
N ALA A 60 0.47 -17.81 12.12
CA ALA A 60 1.08 -19.10 11.78
C ALA A 60 1.03 -19.37 10.26
N GLU A 61 -0.08 -19.00 9.62
CA GLU A 61 -0.24 -19.04 8.17
C GLU A 61 0.77 -18.14 7.45
N PHE A 62 1.08 -16.99 8.03
CA PHE A 62 2.07 -16.09 7.46
C PHE A 62 3.49 -16.61 7.65
N THR A 63 3.78 -17.17 8.83
CA THR A 63 5.09 -17.70 9.17
C THR A 63 5.49 -18.84 8.23
N ARG A 64 4.56 -19.76 7.92
CA ARG A 64 4.85 -20.89 6.99
C ARG A 64 5.15 -20.44 5.56
N ARG A 65 4.71 -19.23 5.18
CA ARG A 65 4.88 -18.67 3.83
C ARG A 65 6.14 -17.81 3.68
N LEU A 66 6.89 -17.60 4.75
CA LEU A 66 8.14 -16.84 4.73
C LEU A 66 9.31 -17.77 5.04
N ARG A 67 10.28 -17.84 4.11
CA ARG A 67 11.51 -18.62 4.31
C ARG A 67 12.72 -17.73 4.07
N PHE A 68 13.57 -17.64 5.08
CA PHE A 68 14.85 -16.94 5.01
C PHE A 68 15.94 -17.94 4.66
N ASP A 69 16.77 -17.58 3.69
CA ASP A 69 17.98 -18.29 3.30
C ASP A 69 19.16 -17.32 3.51
N PRO A 70 19.76 -17.30 4.71
CA PRO A 70 20.83 -16.36 5.05
C PRO A 70 22.06 -16.53 4.18
N ASP A 71 22.41 -17.77 3.82
CA ASP A 71 23.60 -18.08 3.01
C ASP A 71 23.46 -17.50 1.59
N ALA A 72 22.26 -17.61 1.00
CA ALA A 72 21.97 -17.01 -0.30
C ALA A 72 21.56 -15.53 -0.23
N GLN A 73 21.34 -14.99 0.98
CA GLN A 73 20.71 -13.68 1.22
C GLN A 73 19.35 -13.54 0.49
N VAL A 74 18.56 -14.62 0.49
CA VAL A 74 17.25 -14.67 -0.17
C VAL A 74 16.13 -14.76 0.86
N LEU A 75 15.14 -13.88 0.72
CA LEU A 75 13.85 -14.00 1.39
C LEU A 75 12.81 -14.49 0.38
N ASN A 76 12.27 -15.68 0.64
CA ASN A 76 11.23 -16.31 -0.15
C ASN A 76 9.84 -16.01 0.42
N PHE A 77 8.98 -15.46 -0.43
CA PHE A 77 7.56 -15.23 -0.20
C PHE A 77 6.73 -16.26 -0.97
N ASP A 78 6.05 -17.11 -0.22
CA ASP A 78 5.19 -18.16 -0.78
C ASP A 78 3.74 -17.66 -0.87
N PHE A 79 3.36 -17.05 -2.00
CA PHE A 79 1.96 -16.70 -2.28
C PHE A 79 1.21 -17.78 -3.05
N SER A 80 1.74 -19.01 -3.08
CA SER A 80 1.07 -20.10 -3.79
C SER A 80 -0.36 -20.33 -3.25
N GLY A 81 -1.35 -20.24 -4.14
CA GLY A 81 -2.78 -20.35 -3.80
C GLY A 81 -3.29 -19.34 -2.76
N PHE A 82 -2.56 -18.24 -2.52
CA PHE A 82 -2.94 -17.25 -1.51
C PHE A 82 -3.89 -16.20 -2.10
N ILE A 83 -4.89 -15.79 -1.32
CA ILE A 83 -5.93 -14.85 -1.77
C ILE A 83 -5.92 -13.61 -0.88
N PHE A 84 -5.54 -12.47 -1.44
CA PHE A 84 -5.69 -11.18 -0.76
C PHE A 84 -7.12 -10.65 -0.96
N HIS A 85 -8.01 -10.84 0.02
CA HIS A 85 -9.42 -10.46 -0.11
C HIS A 85 -9.63 -8.95 0.00
N HIS A 86 -8.88 -8.31 0.89
CA HIS A 86 -8.96 -6.87 1.14
C HIS A 86 -7.67 -6.32 1.71
N SER A 87 -7.61 -5.00 1.86
CA SER A 87 -6.48 -4.25 2.42
C SER A 87 -5.93 -4.80 3.74
N ARG A 88 -6.79 -5.31 4.64
CA ARG A 88 -6.34 -5.86 5.92
C ARG A 88 -5.43 -7.08 5.74
N ASP A 89 -5.75 -8.05 4.87
CA ASP A 89 -4.88 -9.21 4.62
C ASP A 89 -3.50 -8.78 4.13
N VAL A 90 -3.47 -7.75 3.26
CA VAL A 90 -2.22 -7.17 2.77
C VAL A 90 -1.45 -6.54 3.93
N ASN A 91 -2.09 -5.70 4.74
CA ASN A 91 -1.40 -5.04 5.84
C ASN A 91 -0.86 -6.05 6.85
N ASP A 92 -1.69 -7.00 7.28
CA ASP A 92 -1.33 -7.99 8.29
C ASP A 92 -0.16 -8.86 7.78
N PHE A 93 -0.14 -9.27 6.50
CA PHE A 93 0.98 -10.03 5.95
C PHE A 93 2.26 -9.20 5.81
N TYR A 94 2.17 -7.97 5.29
CA TYR A 94 3.35 -7.13 5.08
C TYR A 94 3.92 -6.59 6.40
N ASP A 95 3.09 -6.34 7.41
CA ASP A 95 3.55 -6.01 8.76
C ASP A 95 4.35 -7.19 9.33
N HIS A 96 3.84 -8.42 9.19
CA HIS A 96 4.54 -9.62 9.60
C HIS A 96 5.89 -9.79 8.87
N ILE A 97 5.96 -9.53 7.56
CA ILE A 97 7.23 -9.53 6.81
C ILE A 97 8.23 -8.56 7.43
N GLU A 98 7.82 -7.31 7.65
CA GLU A 98 8.71 -6.27 8.15
C GLU A 98 9.21 -6.60 9.56
N GLU A 99 8.37 -7.18 10.42
CA GLU A 99 8.77 -7.69 11.73
C GLU A 99 9.82 -8.80 11.61
N ARG A 100 9.60 -9.77 10.71
CA ARG A 100 10.52 -10.89 10.50
C ARG A 100 11.86 -10.45 9.92
N ILE A 101 11.88 -9.49 8.99
CA ILE A 101 13.11 -8.90 8.46
C ILE A 101 13.89 -8.22 9.59
N LYS A 102 13.23 -7.38 10.41
CA LYS A 102 13.90 -6.75 11.57
C LYS A 102 14.46 -7.77 12.55
N ALA A 103 13.70 -8.83 12.84
CA ALA A 103 14.13 -9.91 13.74
C ALA A 103 15.31 -10.73 13.19
N SER A 104 15.52 -10.73 11.87
CA SER A 104 16.66 -11.43 11.24
C SER A 104 18.01 -10.73 11.48
N GLY A 105 18.01 -9.45 11.88
CA GLY A 105 19.22 -8.64 12.03
C GLY A 105 19.83 -8.14 10.71
N GLN A 106 19.20 -8.44 9.57
CA GLN A 106 19.67 -8.05 8.25
C GLN A 106 18.64 -7.16 7.52
N ASP A 107 19.10 -5.99 7.07
CA ASP A 107 18.23 -4.96 6.48
C ASP A 107 17.96 -5.11 4.97
N LYS A 108 18.74 -5.95 4.27
CA LYS A 108 18.70 -6.03 2.81
C LYS A 108 18.72 -7.48 2.33
N TRP A 109 17.78 -7.84 1.47
CA TRP A 109 17.56 -9.20 0.98
C TRP A 109 17.22 -9.19 -0.52
N PHE A 110 17.61 -10.25 -1.23
CA PHE A 110 16.99 -10.56 -2.52
C PHE A 110 15.63 -11.21 -2.28
N PHE A 111 14.61 -10.75 -3.00
CA PHE A 111 13.26 -11.28 -2.84
C PHE A 111 12.96 -12.29 -3.95
N LEU A 112 12.56 -13.48 -3.53
CA LEU A 112 11.99 -14.51 -4.39
C LEU A 112 10.51 -14.64 -4.08
N ILE A 113 9.64 -14.41 -5.05
CA ILE A 113 8.19 -14.39 -4.82
C ILE A 113 7.52 -15.47 -5.68
N ASP A 114 6.88 -16.43 -5.04
CA ASP A 114 5.98 -17.40 -5.66
C ASP A 114 4.59 -16.77 -5.81
N ASN A 115 4.11 -16.56 -7.04
CA ASN A 115 2.75 -16.08 -7.30
C ASN A 115 1.87 -17.15 -7.98
N THR A 116 2.25 -18.43 -7.92
CA THR A 116 1.48 -19.52 -8.53
C THR A 116 0.06 -19.55 -7.95
N ASP A 117 -0.96 -19.40 -8.79
CA ASP A 117 -2.37 -19.34 -8.38
C ASP A 117 -2.70 -18.31 -7.29
N CYS A 118 -1.84 -17.31 -7.07
CA CYS A 118 -2.11 -16.19 -6.18
C CYS A 118 -3.27 -15.38 -6.78
N GLN A 119 -4.17 -14.89 -5.95
CA GLN A 119 -5.24 -13.98 -6.36
C GLN A 119 -5.25 -12.73 -5.50
N ILE A 120 -5.39 -11.58 -6.15
CA ILE A 120 -5.52 -10.30 -5.46
C ILE A 120 -6.88 -9.74 -5.85
N MET A 121 -7.77 -9.65 -4.87
CA MET A 121 -9.12 -9.15 -5.11
C MET A 121 -9.08 -7.64 -5.38
N PRO A 122 -10.05 -7.07 -6.14
CA PRO A 122 -10.09 -5.64 -6.49
C PRO A 122 -9.90 -4.69 -5.29
N GLY A 123 -10.49 -5.03 -4.13
CA GLY A 123 -10.38 -4.24 -2.90
C GLY A 123 -9.01 -4.28 -2.21
N ALA A 124 -8.12 -5.21 -2.58
CA ALA A 124 -6.79 -5.36 -2.01
C ALA A 124 -5.69 -4.73 -2.89
N TRP A 125 -5.91 -4.60 -4.19
CA TRP A 125 -4.88 -4.23 -5.18
C TRP A 125 -4.11 -2.95 -4.87
N VAL A 126 -4.80 -1.87 -4.48
CA VAL A 126 -4.15 -0.58 -4.21
C VAL A 126 -3.17 -0.71 -3.04
N GLN A 127 -3.59 -1.39 -1.97
CA GLN A 127 -2.72 -1.62 -0.82
C GLN A 127 -1.61 -2.59 -1.13
N TYR A 128 -1.88 -3.65 -1.90
CA TYR A 128 -0.86 -4.60 -2.34
C TYR A 128 0.27 -3.91 -3.12
N ALA A 129 -0.09 -3.08 -4.10
CA ALA A 129 0.89 -2.32 -4.89
C ALA A 129 1.68 -1.33 -4.01
N PHE A 130 1.00 -0.60 -3.12
CA PHE A 130 1.64 0.36 -2.22
C PHE A 130 2.61 -0.31 -1.24
N ARG A 131 2.15 -1.33 -0.51
CA ARG A 131 2.97 -2.07 0.48
C ARG A 131 4.11 -2.81 -0.23
N GLY A 132 3.86 -3.41 -1.39
CA GLY A 132 4.85 -4.03 -2.26
C GLY A 132 5.97 -3.07 -2.65
N LYS A 133 5.63 -1.90 -3.20
CA LYS A 133 6.61 -0.87 -3.57
C LYS A 133 7.42 -0.40 -2.36
N ARG A 134 6.76 -0.11 -1.24
CA ARG A 134 7.42 0.36 0.00
C ARG A 134 8.40 -0.66 0.56
N LEU A 135 7.99 -1.93 0.60
CA LEU A 135 8.84 -3.04 1.05
C LEU A 135 10.07 -3.19 0.14
N ASN A 136 9.87 -3.12 -1.17
CA ASN A 136 10.95 -3.19 -2.16
C ASN A 136 11.98 -2.08 -1.95
N LEU A 137 11.55 -0.82 -1.93
CA LEU A 137 12.45 0.32 -1.75
C LEU A 137 13.27 0.22 -0.45
N ARG A 138 12.66 -0.30 0.61
CA ARG A 138 13.29 -0.34 1.93
C ARG A 138 14.24 -1.53 2.10
N TYR A 139 13.83 -2.74 1.73
CA TYR A 139 14.55 -3.96 2.13
C TYR A 139 15.05 -4.82 0.95
N SER A 140 14.68 -4.50 -0.30
CA SER A 140 15.07 -5.31 -1.46
C SER A 140 16.42 -4.88 -2.03
N LEU A 141 17.26 -5.85 -2.37
CA LEU A 141 18.40 -5.71 -3.29
C LEU A 141 18.02 -6.01 -4.74
N GLY A 142 16.84 -6.58 -4.95
CA GLY A 142 16.37 -7.09 -6.23
C GLY A 142 15.22 -8.05 -5.98
N SER A 143 14.24 -8.07 -6.86
CA SER A 143 13.05 -8.91 -6.70
C SER A 143 12.72 -9.64 -7.96
N VAL A 144 12.53 -10.95 -7.83
CA VAL A 144 12.20 -11.86 -8.93
C VAL A 144 10.97 -12.65 -8.53
N ARG A 145 10.04 -12.77 -9.48
CA ARG A 145 8.77 -13.46 -9.31
C ARG A 145 8.77 -14.71 -10.18
N TYR A 146 8.16 -15.79 -9.72
CA TYR A 146 7.78 -16.90 -10.60
C TYR A 146 6.30 -17.22 -10.45
N ALA A 147 5.65 -17.49 -11.57
CA ALA A 147 4.19 -17.52 -11.62
C ALA A 147 3.71 -18.23 -12.91
N PRO A 148 3.87 -19.56 -13.03
CA PRO A 148 3.46 -20.29 -14.21
C PRO A 148 1.95 -20.15 -14.41
N GLY A 149 1.53 -19.55 -15.53
CA GLY A 149 0.12 -19.50 -15.95
C GLY A 149 -0.85 -18.69 -15.07
N SER A 150 -0.41 -18.02 -14.01
CA SER A 150 -1.33 -17.33 -13.09
C SER A 150 -1.94 -16.05 -13.69
N GLU A 151 -3.22 -15.79 -13.37
CA GLU A 151 -3.91 -14.52 -13.69
C GLU A 151 -3.19 -13.32 -13.05
N THR A 152 -2.70 -13.49 -11.82
CA THR A 152 -1.91 -12.46 -11.12
C THR A 152 -0.66 -12.07 -11.89
N ALA A 153 0.04 -13.00 -12.55
CA ALA A 153 1.18 -12.67 -13.39
C ALA A 153 0.77 -11.80 -14.59
N ALA A 154 -0.37 -12.09 -15.22
CA ALA A 154 -0.88 -11.29 -16.33
C ALA A 154 -1.23 -9.86 -15.89
N GLU A 155 -1.89 -9.70 -14.74
CA GLU A 155 -2.23 -8.39 -14.18
C GLU A 155 -0.98 -7.59 -13.76
N ILE A 156 0.00 -8.23 -13.12
CA ILE A 156 1.27 -7.58 -12.76
C ILE A 156 2.02 -7.12 -14.01
N ARG A 157 2.08 -7.94 -15.06
CA ARG A 157 2.71 -7.52 -16.33
C ARG A 157 2.03 -6.30 -16.92
N ARG A 158 0.70 -6.35 -17.08
CA ARG A 158 -0.09 -5.23 -17.62
C ARG A 158 0.12 -3.94 -16.83
N ARG A 159 0.20 -4.03 -15.50
CA ARG A 159 0.42 -2.85 -14.65
C ARG A 159 1.86 -2.37 -14.64
N SER A 160 2.84 -3.26 -14.83
CA SER A 160 4.26 -2.88 -14.95
C SER A 160 4.51 -2.10 -16.24
N GLU A 161 3.76 -2.36 -17.32
CA GLU A 161 3.82 -1.53 -18.54
C GLU A 161 3.40 -0.06 -18.27
N SER A 162 2.53 0.16 -17.28
CA SER A 162 2.10 1.50 -16.85
C SER A 162 2.97 2.11 -15.74
N GLN A 163 3.79 1.31 -15.06
CA GLN A 163 4.60 1.71 -13.92
C GLN A 163 6.04 1.25 -14.17
N ASP A 164 6.93 2.19 -14.51
CA ASP A 164 8.34 2.03 -14.89
C ASP A 164 9.17 1.13 -13.92
N PHE A 165 8.92 -0.18 -13.97
CA PHE A 165 9.49 -1.20 -13.08
C PHE A 165 9.61 -2.51 -13.85
N SER A 166 10.78 -3.16 -13.76
CA SER A 166 11.01 -4.46 -14.38
C SER A 166 10.22 -5.56 -13.63
N PRO A 167 9.23 -6.22 -14.26
CA PRO A 167 8.39 -7.19 -13.58
C PRO A 167 9.19 -8.40 -13.06
N ASN A 168 10.34 -8.72 -13.68
CA ASN A 168 11.21 -9.86 -13.37
C ASN A 168 10.42 -11.16 -13.11
N ILE A 169 9.43 -11.43 -13.96
CA ILE A 169 8.59 -12.64 -13.86
C ILE A 169 9.22 -13.76 -14.68
N ARG A 170 9.40 -14.92 -14.05
CA ARG A 170 9.87 -16.17 -14.64
C ARG A 170 8.76 -17.24 -14.60
N ASN A 171 8.95 -18.32 -15.36
CA ASN A 171 7.99 -19.41 -15.38
C ASN A 171 8.26 -20.39 -14.24
N THR A 172 9.53 -20.57 -13.86
CA THR A 172 9.92 -21.53 -12.83
C THR A 172 10.71 -20.90 -11.69
N ARG A 173 10.72 -21.58 -10.54
CA ARG A 173 11.55 -21.21 -9.39
C ARG A 173 13.05 -21.23 -9.73
N ALA A 174 13.50 -22.21 -10.51
CA ALA A 174 14.91 -22.35 -10.89
C ALA A 174 15.40 -21.15 -11.71
N GLU A 175 14.62 -20.73 -12.71
CA GLU A 175 14.90 -19.52 -13.49
C GLU A 175 14.90 -18.26 -12.62
N ALA A 176 13.98 -18.18 -11.65
CA ALA A 176 13.91 -17.03 -10.75
C ALA A 176 15.14 -16.94 -9.85
N LEU A 177 15.63 -18.07 -9.33
CA LEU A 177 16.86 -18.13 -8.56
C LEU A 177 18.09 -17.80 -9.42
N ALA A 178 18.16 -18.31 -10.66
CA ALA A 178 19.24 -17.97 -11.58
C ALA A 178 19.29 -16.45 -11.84
N ARG A 179 18.15 -15.79 -12.00
CA ARG A 179 18.10 -14.33 -12.15
C ARG A 179 18.55 -13.59 -10.89
N ILE A 180 18.24 -14.08 -9.70
CA ILE A 180 18.75 -13.50 -8.45
C ILE A 180 20.28 -13.60 -8.40
N GLU A 181 20.84 -14.75 -8.82
CA GLU A 181 22.29 -14.94 -8.91
C GLU A 181 22.96 -13.94 -9.86
N GLU A 182 22.37 -13.70 -11.03
CA GLU A 182 22.82 -12.66 -11.96
C GLU A 182 22.79 -11.26 -11.33
N MET A 183 21.66 -10.87 -10.70
CA MET A 183 21.54 -9.57 -10.01
C MET A 183 22.58 -9.40 -8.91
N ARG A 184 22.90 -10.48 -8.18
CA ARG A 184 23.92 -10.44 -7.14
C ARG A 184 25.29 -10.13 -7.72
N ARG A 185 25.64 -10.74 -8.85
CA ARG A 185 26.91 -10.46 -9.56
C ARG A 185 26.94 -9.03 -10.09
N GLU A 186 25.83 -8.54 -10.65
CA GLU A 186 25.69 -7.15 -11.10
C GLU A 186 25.87 -6.13 -9.97
N THR A 187 25.45 -6.47 -8.74
CA THR A 187 25.54 -5.57 -7.57
C THR A 187 26.91 -5.61 -6.89
N THR A 188 27.67 -6.70 -7.09
CA THR A 188 28.99 -6.90 -6.45
C THR A 188 30.15 -6.52 -7.38
N SER A 189 29.89 -6.38 -8.67
CA SER A 189 30.86 -5.92 -9.69
C SER A 189 31.00 -4.41 -9.72
#